data_AF-A0A963RNF9-F1
#
_entry.id   AF-A0A963RNF9-F1
#
_cell.length_a   1.000
_cell.length_b   1.000
_cell.length_c   1.000
_cell.angle_alpha   90.00
_cell.angle_beta   90.00
_cell.angle_gamma   90.00
#
_symmetry.space_group_name_H-M   'P 1'
#
loop_
_entity.id
_entity.type
_entity.pdbx_description
1 polymer ?
#
loop_
_entity_poly.entity_id
_entity_poly.type
_entity_poly.pdbx_seq_one_letter_code
_entity_poly.pdbx_strand_id
1 'polypeptide(L)' 'MSPLLVAALSLVAMLLLIWSGMHVAVVLGIVSFAGVWLIRGDVSVAANLLAQAAQDAIASHIFGVVPLFVLTG' A
#
# COMPACT_ATOMS: atom_id res chain seq x y z
N MET A 1 -13.09 -14.64 -7.43
CA MET A 1 -11.69 -15.06 -7.70
C MET A 1 -11.20 -15.85 -6.50
N SER A 2 -10.42 -16.92 -6.68
CA SER A 2 -9.85 -17.64 -5.54
C SER A 2 -8.78 -16.74 -4.86
N PRO A 3 -8.80 -16.59 -3.52
CA PRO A 3 -7.85 -15.71 -2.80
C PRO A 3 -6.39 -16.07 -3.08
N LEU A 4 -6.11 -17.38 -3.19
CA LEU A 4 -4.79 -17.92 -3.53
C LEU A 4 -4.29 -17.44 -4.90
N LEU A 5 -5.17 -17.35 -5.90
CA LEU A 5 -4.79 -16.91 -7.23
C LEU A 5 -4.48 -15.41 -7.24
N VAL A 6 -5.28 -14.61 -6.53
CA VAL A 6 -5.00 -13.17 -6.39
C VAL A 6 -3.66 -12.94 -5.71
N ALA A 7 -3.36 -13.70 -4.64
CA ALA A 7 -2.08 -13.60 -3.93
C ALA A 7 -0.88 -14.04 -4.80
N ALA A 8 -1.02 -15.13 -5.56
CA ALA A 8 0.05 -15.57 -6.46
C ALA A 8 0.28 -14.56 -7.60
N LEU A 9 -0.80 -14.02 -8.18
CA LEU A 9 -0.74 -13.03 -9.24
C LEU A 9 -0.09 -11.73 -8.75
N SER A 10 -0.47 -11.24 -7.57
CA SER A 10 0.10 -10.03 -6.98
C SER A 10 1.60 -10.19 -6.67
N LEU A 11 2.02 -11.36 -6.18
CA LEU A 11 3.43 -11.67 -5.94
C LEU A 11 4.26 -11.62 -7.23
N VAL A 12 3.78 -12.32 -8.27
CA VAL A 12 4.47 -12.35 -9.57
C VAL A 12 4.51 -10.96 -10.21
N ALA A 13 3.41 -10.22 -10.17
CA ALA A 13 3.36 -8.85 -10.66
C ALA A 13 4.36 -7.95 -9.93
N MET A 14 4.46 -8.08 -8.60
CA MET A 14 5.42 -7.33 -7.79
C MET A 14 6.87 -7.62 -8.20
N LEU A 15 7.24 -8.89 -8.35
CA LEU A 15 8.58 -9.31 -8.78
C LEU A 15 8.94 -8.75 -10.16
N LEU A 16 8.02 -8.85 -11.12
CA LEU A 16 8.23 -8.33 -12.48
C LEU A 16 8.43 -6.80 -12.49
N LEU A 17 7.63 -6.09 -11.71
CA LEU A 17 7.69 -4.63 -11.60
C LEU A 17 8.97 -4.15 -10.89
N ILE A 18 9.48 -4.91 -9.92
CA ILE A 18 10.77 -4.62 -9.27
C ILE A 18 11.92 -4.88 -10.25
N TRP A 19 11.90 -6.01 -10.97
CA TRP A 19 12.93 -6.32 -11.95
C TRP A 19 12.96 -5.38 -13.15
N SER A 20 11.84 -4.73 -13.50
CA SER A 20 11.82 -3.67 -14.50
C SER A 20 12.47 -2.35 -14.03
N GLY A 21 12.94 -2.29 -12.78
CA GLY A 21 13.65 -1.14 -12.22
C GLY A 21 12.76 -0.14 -11.48
N MET A 22 11.48 -0.46 -11.23
CA MET A 22 10.59 0.43 -10.47
C MET A 22 10.90 0.39 -8.97
N HIS A 23 10.87 1.57 -8.32
CA HIS A 23 11.15 1.71 -6.89
C HIS A 23 10.14 0.90 -6.05
N VAL A 24 10.65 0.14 -5.06
CA VAL A 24 9.85 -0.83 -4.28
C VAL A 24 8.60 -0.21 -3.65
N ALA A 25 8.71 1.02 -3.13
CA ALA A 25 7.57 1.75 -2.57
C ALA A 25 6.43 1.97 -3.58
N VAL A 26 6.76 2.30 -4.83
CA VAL A 26 5.77 2.52 -5.90
C VAL A 26 5.13 1.19 -6.30
N VAL A 27 5.95 0.14 -6.42
CA VAL A 27 5.46 -1.22 -6.74
C VAL A 27 4.46 -1.69 -5.68
N LEU A 28 4.82 -1.59 -4.41
CA LEU A 28 3.96 -1.98 -3.29
C LEU A 28 2.63 -1.21 -3.30
N GLY A 29 2.67 0.11 -3.56
CA GLY A 29 1.47 0.93 -3.67
C GLY A 29 0.53 0.46 -4.78
N ILE A 30 1.06 0.25 -5.98
CA ILE A 30 0.28 -0.19 -7.15
C ILE A 30 -0.28 -1.60 -6.95
N VAL A 31 0.55 -2.55 -6.53
CA VAL A 31 0.15 -3.95 -6.34
C VAL A 31 -0.86 -4.08 -5.20
N SER A 32 -0.72 -3.31 -4.12
CA SER A 32 -1.70 -3.27 -3.02
C SER A 32 -3.06 -2.77 -3.50
N PHE A 33 -3.09 -1.65 -4.23
CA PHE A 33 -4.32 -1.11 -4.79
C PHE A 33 -4.99 -2.07 -5.77
N ALA A 34 -4.21 -2.63 -6.72
CA ALA A 34 -4.71 -3.58 -7.70
C ALA A 34 -5.21 -4.89 -7.05
N GLY A 35 -4.51 -5.37 -6.02
CA GLY A 35 -4.92 -6.56 -5.26
C GLY A 35 -6.24 -6.35 -4.52
N VAL A 36 -6.40 -5.21 -3.84
CA VAL A 36 -7.66 -4.85 -3.16
C VAL A 36 -8.80 -4.72 -4.17
N TRP A 37 -8.57 -4.09 -5.31
CA TRP A 37 -9.57 -3.96 -6.36
C TRP A 37 -10.00 -5.33 -6.91
N LEU A 38 -9.07 -6.25 -7.16
CA LEU A 38 -9.39 -7.61 -7.62
C LEU A 38 -10.20 -8.43 -6.61
N ILE A 39 -9.99 -8.19 -5.31
CA ILE A 39 -10.70 -8.89 -4.22
C ILE A 39 -12.10 -8.31 -4.04
N ARG A 40 -12.23 -6.97 -4.04
CA ARG A 40 -13.52 -6.30 -3.80
C ARG A 40 -14.41 -6.21 -5.03
N GLY A 41 -13.85 -6.19 -6.23
CA GLY A 41 -14.59 -5.92 -7.47
C GLY A 41 -14.94 -4.45 -7.70
N ASP A 42 -14.92 -3.62 -6.65
CA ASP A 42 -15.27 -2.20 -6.72
C ASP A 42 -14.06 -1.26 -6.54
N VAL A 43 -13.87 -0.38 -7.52
CA VAL A 43 -12.80 0.65 -7.51
C VAL A 43 -13.00 1.63 -6.36
N SER A 44 -14.25 1.96 -6.03
CA SER A 44 -14.58 2.88 -4.94
C SER A 44 -14.08 2.36 -3.58
N VAL A 45 -14.18 1.06 -3.33
CA VAL A 45 -13.70 0.48 -2.07
C VAL A 45 -12.18 0.46 -2.01
N ALA A 46 -11.51 0.15 -3.12
CA ALA A 46 -10.05 0.22 -3.19
C ALA A 46 -9.53 1.65 -2.94
N ALA A 47 -10.17 2.66 -3.51
CA ALA A 47 -9.82 4.07 -3.31
C ALA A 47 -10.05 4.52 -1.86
N ASN A 48 -11.17 4.12 -1.24
CA ASN A 48 -11.46 4.45 0.16
C ASN A 48 -10.42 3.84 1.11
N LEU A 49 -10.00 2.59 0.87
CA LEU A 49 -8.94 1.98 1.68
C LEU A 49 -7.58 2.64 1.47
N LEU A 50 -7.26 3.01 0.24
CA LEU A 50 -6.04 3.74 -0.05
C LEU A 50 -6.03 5.10 0.68
N ALA A 51 -7.16 5.81 0.68
CA ALA A 51 -7.32 7.05 1.42
C ALA A 51 -7.15 6.86 2.93
N GLN A 52 -7.75 5.80 3.50
CA GLN A 52 -7.57 5.46 4.92
C GLN A 52 -6.10 5.16 5.24
N ALA A 53 -5.42 4.35 4.43
CA ALA A 53 -4.01 4.03 4.62
C ALA A 53 -3.12 5.29 4.54
N ALA A 54 -3.44 6.23 3.65
CA ALA A 54 -2.73 7.50 3.56
C ALA A 54 -2.95 8.39 4.81
N GLN A 55 -4.18 8.44 5.34
CA GLN A 55 -4.45 9.17 6.58
C GLN A 55 -3.72 8.56 7.77
N ASP A 56 -3.66 7.22 7.85
CA ASP A 56 -2.95 6.51 8.91
C ASP A 56 -1.43 6.73 8.84
N ALA A 57 -0.87 6.79 7.62
CA ALA A 57 0.53 7.16 7.40
C ALA A 57 0.86 8.59 7.85
N ILE A 58 -0.06 9.55 7.64
CA ILE A 58 0.11 10.94 8.11
C ILE A 58 -0.02 11.02 9.63
N ALA A 59 -1.03 10.36 10.20
CA ALA A 59 -1.26 10.36 11.63
C ALA A 59 -0.05 9.75 12.39
N SER A 60 0.43 8.59 11.95
CA SER A 60 1.63 7.96 12.51
C SER A 60 2.89 8.83 12.35
N HIS A 61 3.02 9.58 11.25
CA HIS A 61 4.11 10.54 11.11
C HIS A 61 4.04 11.64 12.18
N ILE A 62 2.87 12.26 12.36
CA ILE A 62 2.65 13.30 13.38
C ILE A 62 3.01 12.78 14.79
N PHE A 63 2.61 11.55 15.12
CA PHE A 63 2.97 10.92 16.40
C PHE A 63 4.44 10.53 16.51
N GLY A 64 5.17 10.36 15.41
CA GLY A 64 6.63 10.18 15.43
C GLY A 64 7.36 11.49 15.70
N VAL A 65 6.86 12.62 15.17
CA VAL A 65 7.54 13.91 15.30
C VAL A 65 7.26 14.59 16.65
N VAL A 66 6.04 14.47 17.21
CA VAL A 66 5.69 15.09 18.52
C VAL A 66 6.61 14.66 19.68
N PRO A 67 6.93 13.36 19.87
CA PRO A 67 7.90 12.92 20.88
C PRO A 67 9.32 13.33 20.56
N LEU A 68 9.72 13.38 19.28
CA LEU A 68 11.05 13.85 18.89
C LEU A 68 11.24 15.33 19.24
N PHE A 69 10.22 16.18 19.09
CA PHE A 69 10.25 17.57 19.56
C PHE A 69 10.42 17.68 21.08
N VAL A 70 9.86 16.73 21.86
CA VAL A 70 10.03 16.66 23.32
C VAL A 70 11.43 16.18 23.70
N LEU A 71 12.03 15.27 22.93
CA LEU A 71 13.39 14.74 23.18
C LEU A 71 14.52 15.66 22.69
N THR A 72 14.22 16.61 21.80
CA THR A 72 15.18 17.64 21.34
C THR A 72 15.18 18.91 22.20
N GLY A 73 14.42 18.93 23.30
CA GLY A 73 14.39 20.01 24.30
C GLY A 73 15.46 19.82 25.38
#